data_AF-A0A7V5R1Z3-F1
#
_entry.id   AF-A0A7V5R1Z3-F1
#
_cell.length_a   1.000
_cell.length_b   1.000
_cell.length_c   1.000
_cell.angle_alpha   90.00
_cell.angle_beta   90.00
_cell.angle_gamma   90.00
#
_symmetry.space_group_name_H-M   'P 1'
#
loop_
_entity.id
_entity.type
_entity.pdbx_description
1 polymer ?
#
loop_
_entity_poly.entity_id
_entity_poly.type
_entity_poly.pdbx_seq_one_letter_code
_entity_poly.pdbx_strand_id
1 'polypeptide(L)'
;MTNSSKPSAMQTFQNFMANPPAAPSQTASEVTTSQTTLTDYIYEFNSSDRSYDNSQYATSGVFAKTTTPWLNNLLTVPASWRPNTVDKNYSATRGQQVDSENNYIQANVPGQQYSGSVEQQIQQRFSKGLFDNSIFPQDQLNILTENWINDDLEFARQRLGAANPDVMAKYAGTNSDLTDLVNNSAGAINKTKLISTLTTANSKGKLFVCDYSSALDGIAKNNYVQTNFKPDYMPDGFFFSVPIAFFVAEASAAKEVLTPVAIQIDSINNAYIFTPQDSANAWLLAKLWTASA
;
A
#
# COMPACT_ATOMS: atom_id res chain seq x y z
N MET A 1 -31.97 -8.80 34.59
CA MET A 1 -31.03 -8.88 33.46
C MET A 1 -30.99 -7.52 32.79
N THR A 2 -29.99 -6.71 33.11
CA THR A 2 -29.82 -5.36 32.56
C THR A 2 -29.18 -5.44 31.18
N ASN A 3 -29.96 -5.13 30.15
CA ASN A 3 -29.46 -4.93 28.78
C ASN A 3 -28.43 -3.79 28.78
N SER A 4 -27.13 -4.10 28.73
CA SER A 4 -26.14 -3.12 28.29
C SER A 4 -26.30 -2.94 26.79
N SER A 5 -26.82 -1.78 26.37
CA SER A 5 -26.77 -1.34 24.99
C SER A 5 -25.32 -1.27 24.52
N LYS A 6 -25.04 -1.79 23.33
CA LYS A 6 -23.72 -1.61 22.69
C LYS A 6 -23.44 -0.10 22.54
N PRO A 7 -22.25 0.39 22.94
CA PRO A 7 -21.93 1.80 22.82
C PRO A 7 -21.98 2.24 21.35
N SER A 8 -22.50 3.44 21.10
CA SER A 8 -22.49 4.03 19.77
C SER A 8 -21.06 4.28 19.29
N ALA A 9 -20.84 4.43 17.97
CA ALA A 9 -19.54 4.74 17.40
C ALA A 9 -18.88 5.98 18.07
N MET A 10 -19.70 6.97 18.43
CA MET A 10 -19.26 8.17 19.16
C MET A 10 -18.82 7.86 20.60
N GLN A 11 -19.53 6.98 21.31
CA GLN A 11 -19.15 6.56 22.65
C GLN A 11 -17.89 5.69 22.64
N THR A 12 -17.72 4.81 21.64
CA THR A 12 -16.49 4.03 21.45
C THR A 12 -15.31 4.94 21.14
N PHE A 13 -15.49 5.96 20.30
CA PHE A 13 -14.47 6.97 20.02
C PHE A 13 -14.10 7.79 21.26
N GLN A 14 -15.09 8.25 22.02
CA GLN A 14 -14.85 8.99 23.28
C GLN A 14 -14.12 8.12 24.31
N ASN A 15 -14.46 6.83 24.42
CA ASN A 15 -13.78 5.88 25.31
C ASN A 15 -12.33 5.62 24.88
N PHE A 16 -12.06 5.54 23.57
CA PHE A 16 -10.72 5.41 23.02
C PHE A 16 -9.85 6.65 23.30
N MET A 17 -10.43 7.85 23.18
CA MET A 17 -9.72 9.10 23.51
C MET A 17 -9.45 9.24 25.01
N ALA A 18 -10.37 8.76 25.86
CA ALA A 18 -10.21 8.79 27.31
C ALA A 18 -9.22 7.73 27.83
N ASN A 19 -9.09 6.60 27.13
CA ASN A 19 -8.21 5.49 27.49
C ASN A 19 -7.46 4.99 26.25
N PRO A 20 -6.53 5.79 25.69
CA PRO A 20 -5.75 5.34 24.54
C PRO A 20 -4.99 4.07 24.93
N PRO A 21 -5.03 3.00 24.10
CA PRO A 21 -4.18 1.84 24.34
C PRO A 21 -2.73 2.31 24.42
N ALA A 22 -1.98 1.77 25.37
CA ALA A 22 -0.55 2.04 25.46
C ALA A 22 0.06 1.80 24.08
N ALA A 23 0.78 2.80 23.56
CA ALA A 23 1.54 2.62 22.32
C ALA A 23 2.40 1.36 22.47
N PRO A 24 2.52 0.51 21.44
CA PRO A 24 3.49 -0.57 21.48
C PRO A 24 4.86 0.06 21.69
N SER A 25 5.37 -0.02 22.91
CA SER A 25 6.77 0.18 23.17
C SER A 25 7.44 -1.05 22.56
N GLN A 26 7.87 -0.96 21.30
CA GLN A 26 9.05 -1.74 20.92
C GLN A 26 10.15 -1.24 21.85
N THR A 27 10.39 -1.97 22.92
CA THR A 27 11.60 -1.81 23.72
C THR A 27 12.76 -1.95 22.76
N ALA A 28 13.59 -0.92 22.64
CA ALA A 28 14.79 -0.86 21.81
C ALA A 28 15.82 -1.97 22.10
N SER A 29 15.52 -2.90 23.02
CA SER A 29 16.37 -3.99 23.47
C SER A 29 16.31 -5.26 22.61
N GLU A 30 15.38 -5.38 21.64
CA GLU A 30 15.29 -6.59 20.78
C GLU A 30 16.07 -6.48 19.47
N VAL A 31 16.67 -5.33 19.16
CA VAL A 31 17.46 -5.12 17.92
C VAL A 31 18.91 -5.62 18.06
N THR A 32 19.36 -6.04 19.25
CA THR A 32 20.78 -6.30 19.53
C THR A 32 21.30 -7.72 19.30
N THR A 33 20.51 -8.69 18.81
CA THR A 33 20.97 -10.10 18.75
C THR A 33 21.07 -10.74 17.37
N SER A 34 20.83 -10.04 16.26
CA SER A 34 21.11 -10.59 14.93
C SER A 34 22.33 -9.92 14.30
N GLN A 35 23.54 -10.38 14.68
CA GLN A 35 24.80 -10.07 13.99
C GLN A 35 24.85 -10.74 12.61
N THR A 36 23.93 -10.39 11.72
CA THR A 36 24.19 -10.50 10.28
C THR A 36 24.73 -9.14 9.85
N THR A 37 25.98 -9.12 9.37
CA THR A 37 26.54 -7.98 8.65
C THR A 37 25.54 -7.61 7.56
N LEU A 38 24.84 -6.49 7.73
CA LEU A 38 23.97 -5.95 6.70
C LEU A 38 24.88 -5.61 5.51
N THR A 39 24.66 -6.27 4.38
CA THR A 39 25.22 -5.79 3.12
C THR A 39 24.66 -4.39 2.88
N ASP A 40 25.52 -3.39 2.78
CA ASP A 40 25.11 -2.03 2.44
C ASP A 40 24.53 -2.03 1.03
N TYR A 41 23.21 -1.94 0.92
CA TYR A 41 22.56 -1.60 -0.35
C TYR A 41 22.58 -0.09 -0.49
N ILE A 42 23.64 0.44 -1.11
CA ILE A 42 23.67 1.85 -1.49
C ILE A 42 22.75 2.02 -2.69
N TYR A 43 21.59 2.64 -2.45
CA TYR A 43 20.74 3.17 -3.52
C TYR A 43 21.45 4.35 -4.17
N GLU A 44 22.02 4.15 -5.35
CA GLU A 44 22.58 5.23 -6.16
C GLU A 44 21.57 5.62 -7.25
N PHE A 45 20.89 6.75 -7.05
CA PHE A 45 20.17 7.44 -8.13
C PHE A 45 21.19 7.84 -9.21
N ASN A 46 20.85 7.69 -10.50
CA ASN A 46 21.70 8.24 -11.57
C ASN A 46 21.86 9.74 -11.35
N SER A 47 23.00 10.30 -11.74
CA SER A 47 23.28 11.74 -11.61
C SER A 47 22.28 12.62 -12.36
N SER A 48 21.58 12.07 -13.36
CA SER A 48 20.45 12.68 -14.07
C SER A 48 19.19 12.85 -13.22
N ASP A 49 19.02 12.01 -12.20
CA ASP A 49 17.79 11.93 -11.39
C ASP A 49 17.88 12.84 -10.14
N ARG A 50 19.06 13.42 -9.90
CA ARG A 50 19.39 14.28 -8.75
C ARG A 50 19.40 15.78 -9.08
N SER A 51 18.87 16.20 -10.23
CA SER A 51 18.77 17.62 -10.59
C SER A 51 17.59 18.35 -9.90
N TYR A 52 17.29 17.99 -8.65
CA TYR A 52 16.41 18.76 -7.78
C TYR A 52 17.26 19.33 -6.65
N ASP A 53 17.23 20.65 -6.50
CA ASP A 53 17.99 21.36 -5.48
C ASP A 53 17.30 21.25 -4.11
N ASN A 54 18.14 21.09 -3.07
CA ASN A 54 17.79 21.01 -1.65
C ASN A 54 17.02 22.24 -1.12
N SER A 55 16.89 23.33 -1.88
CA SER A 55 16.00 24.46 -1.58
C SER A 55 14.51 24.08 -1.54
N GLN A 56 14.14 22.89 -2.02
CA GLN A 56 12.75 22.41 -2.11
C GLN A 56 12.36 21.39 -1.04
N TYR A 57 13.27 20.98 -0.14
CA TYR A 57 12.98 20.02 0.93
C TYR A 57 13.47 20.51 2.30
N ALA A 58 12.68 20.23 3.33
CA ALA A 58 13.02 20.61 4.71
C ALA A 58 14.27 19.85 5.19
N THR A 59 15.26 20.59 5.68
CA THR A 59 16.63 20.10 5.94
C THR A 59 16.77 19.24 7.20
N SER A 60 15.73 19.11 8.02
CA SER A 60 15.57 18.10 9.09
C SER A 60 14.26 18.33 9.86
N GLY A 61 13.73 17.29 10.51
CA GLY A 61 12.65 17.40 11.50
C GLY A 61 12.45 16.09 12.26
N VAL A 62 12.50 16.15 13.59
CA VAL A 62 12.13 15.01 14.45
C VAL A 62 10.61 14.97 14.53
N PHE A 63 9.98 14.05 13.80
CA PHE A 63 8.55 13.77 13.94
C PHE A 63 8.33 12.83 15.12
N ALA A 64 8.47 13.38 16.33
CA ALA A 64 8.10 12.67 17.54
C ALA A 64 6.57 12.52 17.59
N LYS A 65 6.14 11.26 17.73
CA LYS A 65 4.79 10.77 18.00
C LYS A 65 3.92 11.74 18.83
N THR A 66 3.16 12.59 18.16
CA THR A 66 1.93 13.18 18.69
C THR A 66 0.91 13.22 17.58
N THR A 67 -0.15 12.42 17.68
CA THR A 67 -1.38 12.67 16.92
C THR A 67 -1.90 14.02 17.36
N THR A 68 -1.74 15.05 16.53
CA THR A 68 -2.17 16.41 16.83
C THR A 68 -3.67 16.45 17.10
N PRO A 69 -4.13 16.86 18.31
CA PRO A 69 -5.54 16.83 18.68
C PRO A 69 -6.40 17.95 18.06
N TRP A 70 -5.98 18.58 16.96
CA TRP A 70 -6.58 19.83 16.46
C TRP A 70 -7.04 19.84 14.99
N LEU A 71 -7.49 18.71 14.44
CA LEU A 71 -8.00 18.67 13.06
C LEU A 71 -9.52 18.81 12.90
N ASN A 72 -10.27 19.04 13.98
CA ASN A 72 -11.72 19.19 13.88
C ASN A 72 -12.20 20.64 13.65
N ASN A 73 -11.33 21.65 13.81
CA ASN A 73 -11.70 23.05 13.59
C ASN A 73 -10.51 23.90 13.10
N LEU A 74 -10.59 24.41 11.87
CA LEU A 74 -9.56 25.27 11.27
C LEU A 74 -9.28 26.55 12.10
N LEU A 75 -10.24 26.98 12.92
CA LEU A 75 -10.10 28.15 13.80
C LEU A 75 -9.21 27.90 15.02
N THR A 76 -8.86 26.65 15.34
CA THR A 76 -7.90 26.33 16.42
C THR A 76 -6.45 26.34 15.94
N VAL A 77 -6.20 26.38 14.63
CA VAL A 77 -4.87 26.55 14.04
C VAL A 77 -4.44 28.02 14.19
N PRO A 78 -3.20 28.36 14.58
CA PRO A 78 -2.72 29.74 14.61
C PRO A 78 -2.93 30.44 13.25
N ALA A 79 -3.36 31.71 13.25
CA ALA A 79 -3.69 32.43 12.03
C ALA A 79 -2.53 32.50 11.01
N SER A 80 -1.29 32.55 11.49
CA SER A 80 -0.07 32.53 10.67
C SER A 80 0.19 31.19 9.97
N TRP A 81 -0.47 30.11 10.40
CA TRP A 81 -0.34 28.77 9.82
C TRP A 81 -1.59 28.35 9.03
N ARG A 82 -2.61 29.21 8.98
CA ARG A 82 -3.81 28.96 8.17
C ARG A 82 -3.52 29.27 6.70
N PRO A 83 -4.22 28.61 5.77
CA PRO A 83 -4.14 28.93 4.35
C PRO A 83 -4.35 30.43 4.11
N ASN A 84 -3.37 31.06 3.50
CA ASN A 84 -3.43 32.46 3.11
C ASN A 84 -4.19 32.61 1.77
N THR A 85 -4.26 33.83 1.24
CA THR A 85 -4.94 34.10 -0.03
C THR A 85 -4.32 33.34 -1.21
N VAL A 86 -3.01 33.19 -1.23
CA VAL A 86 -2.30 32.44 -2.27
C VAL A 86 -2.65 30.95 -2.22
N ASP A 87 -2.63 30.35 -1.02
CA ASP A 87 -3.01 28.94 -0.83
C ASP A 87 -4.46 28.67 -1.26
N LYS A 88 -5.37 29.59 -0.92
CA LYS A 88 -6.78 29.52 -1.33
C LYS A 88 -6.95 29.64 -2.84
N ASN A 89 -6.18 30.52 -3.48
CA ASN A 89 -6.21 30.65 -4.94
C ASN A 89 -5.70 29.37 -5.62
N TYR A 90 -4.60 28.78 -5.15
CA TYR A 90 -4.12 27.49 -5.68
C TYR A 90 -5.12 26.36 -5.46
N SER A 91 -5.75 26.29 -4.29
CA SER A 91 -6.80 25.31 -4.01
C SER A 91 -8.01 25.49 -4.94
N ALA A 92 -8.44 26.74 -5.18
CA ALA A 92 -9.52 27.04 -6.12
C ALA A 92 -9.16 26.66 -7.57
N THR A 93 -7.94 26.96 -8.01
CA THR A 93 -7.45 26.52 -9.33
C THR A 93 -7.42 25.01 -9.45
N ARG A 94 -6.98 24.28 -8.41
CA ARG A 94 -6.98 22.82 -8.42
C ARG A 94 -8.41 22.25 -8.45
N GLY A 95 -9.35 22.87 -7.74
CA GLY A 95 -10.77 22.54 -7.82
C GLY A 95 -11.32 22.68 -9.23
N GLN A 96 -11.02 23.79 -9.91
CA GLN A 96 -11.41 24.01 -11.31
C GLN A 96 -10.81 22.97 -12.27
N GLN A 97 -9.57 22.52 -12.04
CA GLN A 97 -8.96 21.44 -12.82
C GLN A 97 -9.72 20.12 -12.63
N VAL A 98 -10.08 19.76 -11.39
CA VAL A 98 -10.86 18.56 -11.10
C VAL A 98 -12.23 18.61 -11.79
N ASP A 99 -12.91 19.76 -11.75
CA ASP A 99 -14.19 19.92 -12.45
C ASP A 99 -14.03 19.79 -13.97
N SER A 100 -12.96 20.33 -14.54
CA SER A 100 -12.66 20.21 -15.97
C SER A 100 -12.38 18.75 -16.38
N GLU A 101 -11.59 18.02 -15.60
CA GLU A 101 -11.29 16.60 -15.83
C GLU A 101 -12.57 15.74 -15.70
N ASN A 102 -13.41 16.00 -14.70
CA ASN A 102 -14.69 15.30 -14.55
C ASN A 102 -15.63 15.55 -15.73
N ASN A 103 -15.72 16.79 -16.21
CA ASN A 103 -16.50 17.14 -17.39
C ASN A 103 -15.99 16.42 -18.65
N TYR A 104 -14.66 16.32 -18.80
CA TYR A 104 -14.04 15.57 -19.88
C TYR A 104 -14.44 14.08 -19.82
N ILE A 105 -14.32 13.46 -18.64
CA ILE A 105 -14.70 12.05 -18.42
C ILE A 105 -16.17 11.82 -18.77
N GLN A 106 -17.08 12.67 -18.27
CA GLN A 106 -18.52 12.54 -18.54
C GLN A 106 -18.88 12.71 -20.01
N ALA A 107 -18.13 13.52 -20.76
CA ALA A 107 -18.35 13.70 -22.19
C ALA A 107 -17.80 12.53 -23.03
N ASN A 108 -16.71 11.89 -22.60
CA ASN A 108 -15.95 10.96 -23.45
C ASN A 108 -16.09 9.48 -23.06
N VAL A 109 -16.32 9.14 -21.78
CA VAL A 109 -16.34 7.75 -21.30
C VAL A 109 -17.70 7.04 -21.45
N PRO A 110 -18.86 7.68 -21.19
CA PRO A 110 -20.15 7.00 -21.29
C PRO A 110 -20.40 6.39 -22.67
N GLY A 111 -20.90 5.15 -22.70
CA GLY A 111 -21.26 4.45 -23.93
C GLY A 111 -20.09 3.82 -24.68
N GLN A 112 -18.84 4.05 -24.26
CA GLN A 112 -17.69 3.36 -24.83
C GLN A 112 -17.82 1.84 -24.72
N GLN A 113 -17.41 1.16 -25.79
CA GLN A 113 -17.36 -0.30 -25.85
C GLN A 113 -15.91 -0.75 -25.79
N TYR A 114 -15.66 -1.77 -24.97
CA TYR A 114 -14.36 -2.40 -24.81
C TYR A 114 -14.45 -3.84 -25.32
N SER A 115 -13.41 -4.31 -26.00
CA SER A 115 -13.36 -5.66 -26.55
C SER A 115 -12.13 -6.41 -26.05
N GLY A 116 -12.15 -7.73 -26.19
CA GLY A 116 -11.04 -8.59 -25.77
C GLY A 116 -11.20 -9.12 -24.35
N SER A 117 -10.08 -9.56 -23.76
CA SER A 117 -10.04 -10.08 -22.40
C SER A 117 -10.33 -8.99 -21.36
N VAL A 118 -10.64 -9.36 -20.11
CA VAL A 118 -10.95 -8.39 -19.04
C VAL A 118 -9.80 -7.40 -18.84
N GLU A 119 -8.58 -7.90 -18.92
CA GLU A 119 -7.32 -7.15 -18.88
C GLU A 119 -7.26 -6.06 -19.95
N GLN A 120 -7.55 -6.46 -21.20
CA GLN A 120 -7.57 -5.57 -22.35
C GLN A 120 -8.68 -4.53 -22.23
N GLN A 121 -9.83 -4.90 -21.65
CA GLN A 121 -10.93 -3.97 -21.41
C GLN A 121 -10.58 -2.94 -20.33
N ILE A 122 -9.91 -3.35 -19.24
CA ILE A 122 -9.44 -2.43 -18.20
C ILE A 122 -8.38 -1.47 -18.76
N GLN A 123 -7.40 -1.98 -19.50
CA GLN A 123 -6.40 -1.15 -20.17
C GLN A 123 -7.07 -0.10 -21.07
N GLN A 124 -8.01 -0.54 -21.92
CA GLN A 124 -8.76 0.35 -22.79
C GLN A 124 -9.58 1.39 -22.01
N ARG A 125 -10.14 1.04 -20.86
CA ARG A 125 -10.87 2.01 -20.03
C ARG A 125 -9.98 3.14 -19.51
N PHE A 126 -8.75 2.84 -19.13
CA PHE A 126 -7.79 3.87 -18.71
C PHE A 126 -7.19 4.63 -19.90
N SER A 127 -7.08 4.00 -21.06
CA SER A 127 -6.41 4.57 -22.23
C SER A 127 -7.35 5.26 -23.23
N LYS A 128 -8.68 5.12 -23.10
CA LYS A 128 -9.67 5.71 -24.02
C LYS A 128 -10.48 6.81 -23.33
N GLY A 129 -10.01 8.05 -23.42
CA GLY A 129 -10.81 9.23 -23.06
C GLY A 129 -11.16 9.37 -21.58
N LEU A 130 -10.56 8.57 -20.69
CA LEU A 130 -10.64 8.77 -19.25
C LEU A 130 -9.74 9.91 -18.80
N PHE A 131 -8.57 10.05 -19.40
CA PHE A 131 -7.65 11.15 -19.13
C PHE A 131 -7.62 12.09 -20.33
N ASP A 132 -7.51 13.39 -20.06
CA ASP A 132 -7.26 14.38 -21.09
C ASP A 132 -5.85 14.17 -21.66
N ASN A 133 -5.75 13.80 -22.94
CA ASN A 133 -4.47 13.52 -23.60
C ASN A 133 -3.54 14.73 -23.72
N SER A 134 -4.04 15.95 -23.52
CA SER A 134 -3.20 17.16 -23.44
C SER A 134 -2.47 17.28 -22.10
N ILE A 135 -2.98 16.61 -21.06
CA ILE A 135 -2.42 16.57 -19.70
C ILE A 135 -1.64 15.26 -19.49
N PHE A 136 -2.22 14.14 -19.94
CA PHE A 136 -1.64 12.80 -19.84
C PHE A 136 -1.41 12.21 -21.23
N PRO A 137 -0.22 12.40 -21.83
CA PRO A 137 0.07 11.87 -23.16
C PRO A 137 -0.18 10.37 -23.27
N GLN A 138 -0.67 9.92 -24.42
CA GLN A 138 -1.04 8.52 -24.64
C GLN A 138 0.10 7.54 -24.34
N ASP A 139 1.34 7.91 -24.67
CA ASP A 139 2.51 7.06 -24.40
C ASP A 139 2.73 6.85 -22.89
N GLN A 140 2.48 7.88 -22.07
CA GLN A 140 2.56 7.78 -20.62
C GLN A 140 1.43 6.87 -20.07
N LEU A 141 0.21 7.00 -20.60
CA LEU A 141 -0.90 6.12 -20.23
C LEU A 141 -0.61 4.66 -20.62
N ASN A 142 0.00 4.42 -21.78
CA ASN A 142 0.38 3.08 -22.21
C ASN A 142 1.42 2.48 -21.23
N ILE A 143 2.47 3.23 -20.87
CA ILE A 143 3.48 2.79 -19.90
C ILE A 143 2.84 2.38 -18.57
N LEU A 144 1.89 3.17 -18.07
CA LEU A 144 1.20 2.92 -16.79
C LEU A 144 0.23 1.74 -16.83
N THR A 145 -0.32 1.41 -18.01
CA THR A 145 -1.43 0.44 -18.15
C THR A 145 -1.04 -0.85 -18.86
N GLU A 146 0.15 -0.94 -19.45
CA GLU A 146 0.62 -2.16 -20.14
C GLU A 146 1.18 -3.21 -19.17
N ASN A 147 1.84 -2.76 -18.11
CA ASN A 147 2.67 -3.65 -17.26
C ASN A 147 1.98 -4.15 -15.98
N TRP A 148 0.86 -3.57 -15.56
CA TRP A 148 0.26 -3.86 -14.24
C TRP A 148 -0.20 -5.32 -14.04
N ILE A 149 -0.48 -6.04 -15.13
CA ILE A 149 -0.88 -7.46 -15.09
C ILE A 149 0.29 -8.38 -15.42
N ASN A 150 0.95 -8.08 -16.53
CA ASN A 150 1.88 -9.00 -17.20
C ASN A 150 3.30 -8.95 -16.61
N ASP A 151 3.63 -7.92 -15.84
CA ASP A 151 4.95 -7.77 -15.22
C ASP A 151 4.88 -7.86 -13.69
N ASP A 152 5.20 -9.04 -13.16
CA ASP A 152 5.36 -9.24 -11.71
C ASP A 152 6.50 -8.39 -11.12
N LEU A 153 7.51 -8.04 -11.93
CA LEU A 153 8.58 -7.16 -11.51
C LEU A 153 8.09 -5.73 -11.39
N GLU A 154 7.14 -5.30 -12.23
CA GLU A 154 6.53 -3.97 -12.09
C GLU A 154 5.77 -3.83 -10.77
N PHE A 155 5.04 -4.87 -10.37
CA PHE A 155 4.42 -4.95 -9.05
C PHE A 155 5.45 -4.76 -7.91
N ALA A 156 6.64 -5.35 -8.03
CA ALA A 156 7.73 -5.19 -7.06
C ALA A 156 8.40 -3.80 -7.13
N ARG A 157 8.66 -3.26 -8.34
CA ARG A 157 9.27 -1.93 -8.53
C ARG A 157 8.43 -0.83 -7.89
N GLN A 158 7.11 -0.95 -7.93
CA GLN A 158 6.21 0.03 -7.30
C GLN A 158 6.45 0.19 -5.79
N ARG A 159 6.94 -0.84 -5.10
CA ARG A 159 7.27 -0.78 -3.66
C ARG A 159 8.59 -0.07 -3.37
N LEU A 160 9.39 0.21 -4.40
CA LEU A 160 10.69 0.85 -4.28
C LEU A 160 10.68 2.32 -4.71
N GLY A 161 9.74 2.73 -5.58
CA GLY A 161 9.76 4.09 -6.13
C GLY A 161 8.44 4.64 -6.66
N ALA A 162 7.30 3.99 -6.40
CA ALA A 162 6.00 4.55 -6.76
C ALA A 162 5.37 5.30 -5.58
N ALA A 163 4.03 5.29 -5.48
CA ALA A 163 3.28 6.14 -4.57
C ALA A 163 3.54 5.89 -3.07
N ASN A 164 4.00 4.70 -2.69
CA ASN A 164 4.27 4.34 -1.30
C ASN A 164 5.51 3.44 -1.17
N PRO A 165 6.72 4.02 -1.24
CA PRO A 165 7.97 3.25 -1.16
C PRO A 165 8.37 2.89 0.28
N ASP A 166 7.65 3.39 1.29
CA ASP A 166 8.06 3.30 2.70
C ASP A 166 7.57 2.03 3.42
N VAL A 167 6.78 1.19 2.76
CA VAL A 167 6.24 -0.05 3.36
C VAL A 167 7.24 -1.20 3.31
N MET A 168 8.12 -1.23 2.31
CA MET A 168 9.03 -2.35 2.12
C MET A 168 10.17 -2.31 3.13
N ALA A 169 10.39 -3.43 3.80
CA ALA A 169 11.52 -3.63 4.70
C ALA A 169 12.24 -4.95 4.41
N LYS A 170 13.51 -5.04 4.78
CA LYS A 170 14.19 -6.33 4.89
C LYS A 170 13.50 -7.15 5.97
N TYR A 171 13.23 -8.43 5.70
CA TYR A 171 12.62 -9.30 6.70
C TYR A 171 13.57 -9.46 7.91
N ALA A 172 13.03 -9.22 9.11
CA ALA A 172 13.80 -9.22 10.35
C ALA A 172 13.54 -10.45 11.25
N GLY A 173 12.59 -11.31 10.87
CA GLY A 173 12.26 -12.54 11.60
C GLY A 173 13.22 -13.69 11.32
N THR A 174 12.99 -14.80 12.01
CA THR A 174 13.77 -16.03 11.90
C THR A 174 13.25 -16.97 10.80
N ASN A 175 14.05 -17.97 10.43
CA ASN A 175 13.58 -19.04 9.55
C ASN A 175 12.50 -19.91 10.20
N SER A 176 12.45 -19.97 11.54
CA SER A 176 11.36 -20.65 12.25
C SER A 176 10.05 -19.90 12.02
N ASP A 177 10.07 -18.57 12.17
CA ASP A 177 8.88 -17.72 11.98
C ASP A 177 8.30 -17.87 10.56
N LEU A 178 9.16 -17.93 9.54
CA LEU A 178 8.74 -18.18 8.15
C LEU A 178 8.14 -19.58 7.95
N THR A 179 8.72 -20.58 8.61
CA THR A 179 8.21 -21.96 8.56
C THR A 179 6.84 -22.05 9.23
N ASP A 180 6.69 -21.42 10.40
CA ASP A 180 5.47 -21.37 11.18
C ASP A 180 4.37 -20.59 10.44
N LEU A 181 4.71 -19.45 9.82
CA LEU A 181 3.79 -18.68 8.99
C LEU A 181 3.19 -19.54 7.86
N VAL A 182 4.02 -20.28 7.11
CA VAL A 182 3.53 -21.11 6.01
C VAL A 182 2.76 -22.34 6.52
N ASN A 183 3.21 -22.95 7.62
CA ASN A 183 2.54 -24.13 8.18
C ASN A 183 1.18 -23.77 8.78
N ASN A 184 1.08 -22.63 9.46
CA ASN A 184 -0.15 -22.16 10.11
C ASN A 184 -1.13 -21.50 9.14
N SER A 185 -0.69 -21.16 7.92
CA SER A 185 -1.60 -20.68 6.87
C SER A 185 -2.61 -21.75 6.42
N ALA A 186 -3.77 -21.29 5.94
CA ALA A 186 -4.83 -22.13 5.37
C ALA A 186 -4.36 -22.95 4.15
N GLY A 187 -3.24 -22.59 3.51
CA GLY A 187 -2.68 -23.32 2.39
C GLY A 187 -1.66 -22.50 1.60
N ALA A 188 -0.88 -23.18 0.76
CA ALA A 188 -0.08 -22.59 -0.31
C ALA A 188 0.22 -23.67 -1.35
N ILE A 189 0.39 -23.31 -2.63
CA ILE A 189 0.93 -24.26 -3.61
C ILE A 189 2.37 -24.61 -3.22
N ASN A 190 2.63 -25.91 -3.09
CA ASN A 190 3.94 -26.46 -2.77
C ASN A 190 4.58 -25.80 -1.53
N LYS A 191 3.93 -25.96 -0.36
CA LYS A 191 4.40 -25.42 0.93
C LYS A 191 5.88 -25.67 1.18
N THR A 192 6.39 -26.87 0.89
CA THR A 192 7.81 -27.22 1.07
C THR A 192 8.74 -26.33 0.25
N LYS A 193 8.43 -26.11 -1.04
CA LYS A 193 9.21 -25.21 -1.90
C LYS A 193 9.10 -23.76 -1.45
N LEU A 194 7.91 -23.32 -1.02
CA LEU A 194 7.73 -21.96 -0.51
C LEU A 194 8.58 -21.72 0.75
N ILE A 195 8.51 -22.62 1.74
CA ILE A 195 9.35 -22.55 2.95
C ILE A 195 10.83 -22.51 2.58
N SER A 196 11.28 -23.40 1.68
CA SER A 196 12.67 -23.41 1.21
C SER A 196 13.08 -22.09 0.55
N THR A 197 12.20 -21.50 -0.28
CA THR A 197 12.45 -20.22 -0.97
C THR A 197 12.62 -19.09 0.05
N LEU A 198 11.65 -18.94 0.97
CA LEU A 198 11.66 -17.87 1.98
C LEU A 198 12.86 -17.99 2.92
N THR A 199 13.10 -19.18 3.47
CA THR A 199 14.19 -19.41 4.44
C THR A 199 15.57 -19.29 3.79
N THR A 200 15.74 -19.71 2.54
CA THR A 200 16.99 -19.53 1.78
C THR A 200 17.25 -18.06 1.52
N ALA A 201 16.23 -17.30 1.08
CA ALA A 201 16.35 -15.87 0.85
C ALA A 201 16.67 -15.11 2.14
N ASN A 202 16.02 -15.46 3.25
CA ASN A 202 16.27 -14.86 4.56
C ASN A 202 17.71 -15.10 5.02
N SER A 203 18.18 -16.35 4.94
CA SER A 203 19.55 -16.73 5.33
C SER A 203 20.62 -16.01 4.51
N LYS A 204 20.29 -15.62 3.27
CA LYS A 204 21.16 -14.83 2.38
C LYS A 204 21.02 -13.31 2.58
N GLY A 205 20.12 -12.85 3.44
CA GLY A 205 19.83 -11.43 3.62
C GLY A 205 19.20 -10.78 2.38
N LYS A 206 18.45 -11.57 1.59
CA LYS A 206 17.82 -11.18 0.33
C LYS A 206 16.28 -11.22 0.36
N LEU A 207 15.69 -11.48 1.53
CA LEU A 207 14.24 -11.49 1.73
C LEU A 207 13.75 -10.12 2.19
N PHE A 208 12.75 -9.60 1.49
CA PHE A 208 12.07 -8.36 1.79
C PHE A 208 10.57 -8.62 1.97
N VAL A 209 9.91 -7.76 2.73
CA VAL A 209 8.51 -7.89 3.08
C VAL A 209 7.82 -6.52 3.06
N CYS A 210 6.59 -6.49 2.54
CA CYS A 210 5.63 -5.44 2.82
C CYS A 210 4.58 -6.02 3.76
N ASP A 211 4.65 -5.64 5.03
CA ASP A 211 3.71 -6.07 6.07
C ASP A 211 2.79 -4.90 6.42
N TYR A 212 1.53 -5.01 6.03
CA TYR A 212 0.54 -3.95 6.26
C TYR A 212 -0.16 -4.07 7.61
N SER A 213 0.13 -5.11 8.40
CA SER A 213 -0.53 -5.36 9.68
C SER A 213 -0.38 -4.21 10.66
N SER A 214 0.80 -3.58 10.72
CA SER A 214 1.08 -2.49 11.65
C SER A 214 0.18 -1.26 11.45
N ALA A 215 -0.27 -1.01 10.21
CA ALA A 215 -1.13 0.12 9.87
C ALA A 215 -2.61 -0.27 9.80
N LEU A 216 -2.92 -1.47 9.29
CA LEU A 216 -4.27 -1.84 8.89
C LEU A 216 -4.98 -2.80 9.86
N ASP A 217 -4.26 -3.50 10.76
CA ASP A 217 -4.87 -4.46 11.68
C ASP A 217 -5.94 -3.83 12.56
N GLY A 218 -5.68 -2.61 13.04
CA GLY A 218 -6.63 -1.88 13.88
C GLY A 218 -7.92 -1.57 13.14
N ILE A 219 -7.85 -1.30 11.84
CA ILE A 219 -9.01 -1.03 11.00
C ILE A 219 -9.84 -2.30 10.80
N ALA A 220 -9.17 -3.41 10.48
CA ALA A 220 -9.82 -4.71 10.32
C ALA A 220 -10.48 -5.20 11.62
N LYS A 221 -9.73 -5.25 12.73
CA LYS A 221 -10.19 -5.80 14.02
C LYS A 221 -11.34 -4.99 14.63
N ASN A 222 -11.33 -3.67 14.44
CA ASN A 222 -12.40 -2.80 14.93
C ASN A 222 -13.58 -2.69 13.95
N ASN A 223 -13.52 -3.37 12.79
CA ASN A 223 -14.50 -3.27 11.73
C ASN A 223 -14.81 -1.81 11.40
N TYR A 224 -13.80 -0.98 11.09
CA TYR A 224 -14.08 0.41 10.71
C TYR A 224 -14.58 0.55 9.27
N VAL A 225 -14.27 -0.41 8.41
CA VAL A 225 -14.85 -0.53 7.07
C VAL A 225 -16.21 -1.24 7.21
N GLN A 226 -17.20 -0.51 7.73
CA GLN A 226 -18.55 -1.06 7.91
C GLN A 226 -19.40 -0.84 6.67
N THR A 227 -19.90 -1.92 6.10
CA THR A 227 -21.03 -1.92 5.15
C THR A 227 -22.25 -1.16 5.68
N ASN A 228 -22.38 -1.04 7.01
CA ASN A 228 -23.52 -0.40 7.69
C ASN A 228 -23.45 1.14 7.80
N PHE A 229 -22.33 1.77 7.43
CA PHE A 229 -22.15 3.24 7.46
C PHE A 229 -21.66 3.81 6.12
N LYS A 230 -21.85 3.08 5.02
CA LYS A 230 -21.51 3.55 3.69
C LYS A 230 -22.48 4.67 3.24
N PRO A 231 -22.03 5.67 2.47
CA PRO A 231 -22.93 6.57 1.76
C PRO A 231 -23.88 5.79 0.83
N ASP A 232 -25.12 6.25 0.65
CA ASP A 232 -26.14 5.53 -0.16
C ASP A 232 -25.73 5.25 -1.62
N TYR A 233 -24.74 5.98 -2.15
CA TYR A 233 -24.20 5.76 -3.50
C TYR A 233 -23.11 4.68 -3.57
N MET A 234 -22.62 4.18 -2.43
CA MET A 234 -21.67 3.08 -2.38
C MET A 234 -22.43 1.74 -2.38
N PRO A 235 -22.22 0.84 -3.37
CA PRO A 235 -22.87 -0.47 -3.38
C PRO A 235 -22.44 -1.33 -2.18
N ASP A 236 -23.28 -2.29 -1.77
CA ASP A 236 -22.87 -3.30 -0.80
C ASP A 236 -21.73 -4.12 -1.39
N GLY A 237 -20.68 -4.39 -0.62
CA GLY A 237 -19.55 -5.22 -1.08
C GLY A 237 -18.18 -4.55 -1.13
N PHE A 238 -17.89 -3.56 -0.29
CA PHE A 238 -16.50 -3.19 -0.02
C PHE A 238 -15.88 -4.22 0.91
N PHE A 239 -14.83 -4.87 0.44
CA PHE A 239 -14.06 -5.84 1.22
C PHE A 239 -12.74 -5.18 1.61
N PHE A 240 -12.29 -5.46 2.83
CA PHE A 240 -11.03 -4.96 3.37
C PHE A 240 -10.16 -6.15 3.75
N SER A 241 -8.86 -6.07 3.46
CA SER A 241 -7.90 -7.10 3.84
C SER A 241 -6.62 -6.46 4.33
N VAL A 242 -5.81 -7.26 5.02
CA VAL A 242 -4.53 -6.82 5.58
C VAL A 242 -3.46 -7.77 5.06
N PRO A 243 -2.86 -7.44 3.90
CA PRO A 243 -1.95 -8.34 3.25
C PRO A 243 -0.55 -8.31 3.85
N ILE A 244 0.19 -9.40 3.66
CA ILE A 244 1.65 -9.45 3.77
C ILE A 244 2.21 -10.00 2.47
N ALA A 245 3.18 -9.31 1.87
CA ALA A 245 3.79 -9.67 0.60
C ALA A 245 5.30 -9.82 0.75
N PHE A 246 5.84 -10.95 0.29
CA PHE A 246 7.26 -11.28 0.34
C PHE A 246 7.91 -11.16 -1.04
N PHE A 247 9.14 -10.67 -1.03
CA PHE A 247 9.94 -10.43 -2.22
C PHE A 247 11.35 -10.96 -2.02
N VAL A 248 11.98 -11.46 -3.08
CA VAL A 248 13.37 -11.92 -3.06
C VAL A 248 14.18 -11.08 -4.04
N ALA A 249 15.31 -10.56 -3.57
CA ALA A 249 16.30 -9.92 -4.42
C ALA A 249 17.29 -10.98 -4.94
N GLU A 250 17.29 -11.22 -6.25
CA GLU A 250 18.22 -12.16 -6.89
C GLU A 250 19.04 -11.48 -7.98
N ALA A 251 20.28 -11.93 -8.17
CA ALA A 251 21.11 -11.45 -9.26
C ALA A 251 20.58 -12.00 -10.60
N SER A 252 20.23 -11.11 -11.52
CA SER A 252 19.85 -11.42 -12.90
C SER A 252 20.64 -10.52 -13.86
N ALA A 253 21.39 -11.14 -14.77
CA ALA A 253 22.13 -10.45 -15.84
C ALA A 253 22.88 -9.17 -15.40
N ALA A 254 23.68 -9.28 -14.33
CA ALA A 254 24.50 -8.22 -13.72
C ALA A 254 23.74 -7.13 -12.92
N LYS A 255 22.44 -7.29 -12.67
CA LYS A 255 21.66 -6.43 -11.76
C LYS A 255 20.94 -7.28 -10.72
N GLU A 256 20.66 -6.70 -9.55
CA GLU A 256 19.72 -7.32 -8.62
C GLU A 256 18.29 -6.99 -9.02
N VAL A 257 17.45 -8.01 -9.06
CA VAL A 257 16.04 -7.90 -9.42
C VAL A 257 15.21 -8.36 -8.23
N LEU A 258 14.28 -7.51 -7.82
CA LEU A 258 13.32 -7.82 -6.78
C LEU A 258 12.11 -8.51 -7.40
N THR A 259 11.80 -9.72 -6.93
CA THR A 259 10.71 -10.55 -7.48
C THR A 259 9.72 -10.89 -6.38
N PRO A 260 8.40 -10.73 -6.59
CA PRO A 260 7.39 -11.15 -5.62
C PRO A 260 7.32 -12.68 -5.57
N VAL A 261 7.32 -13.26 -4.38
CA VAL A 261 7.34 -14.73 -4.20
C VAL A 261 6.14 -15.28 -3.45
N ALA A 262 5.51 -14.48 -2.60
CA ALA A 262 4.34 -14.90 -1.83
C ALA A 262 3.51 -13.70 -1.38
N ILE A 263 2.19 -13.87 -1.36
CA ILE A 263 1.24 -12.89 -0.82
C ILE A 263 0.20 -13.63 0.01
N GLN A 264 0.03 -13.26 1.27
CA GLN A 264 -1.11 -13.68 2.08
C GLN A 264 -2.06 -12.49 2.20
N ILE A 265 -3.22 -12.55 1.55
CA ILE A 265 -4.17 -11.42 1.46
C ILE A 265 -4.74 -11.05 2.84
N ASP A 266 -5.07 -12.06 3.64
CA ASP A 266 -5.61 -11.90 4.99
C ASP A 266 -4.65 -12.57 5.98
N SER A 267 -3.65 -11.80 6.40
CA SER A 267 -2.63 -12.25 7.35
C SER A 267 -3.20 -12.44 8.75
N ILE A 268 -4.23 -11.66 9.13
CA ILE A 268 -4.87 -11.71 10.45
C ILE A 268 -5.50 -13.08 10.71
N ASN A 269 -6.19 -13.64 9.70
CA ASN A 269 -6.87 -14.93 9.82
C ASN A 269 -6.04 -16.11 9.31
N ASN A 270 -4.73 -15.91 9.09
CA ASN A 270 -3.83 -16.92 8.54
C ASN A 270 -4.38 -17.55 7.24
N ALA A 271 -4.89 -16.72 6.33
CA ALA A 271 -5.50 -17.20 5.10
C ALA A 271 -4.49 -17.85 4.14
N TYR A 272 -4.98 -18.28 2.98
CA TYR A 272 -4.16 -18.89 1.94
C TYR A 272 -3.02 -17.96 1.49
N ILE A 273 -1.84 -18.53 1.27
CA ILE A 273 -0.67 -17.83 0.72
C ILE A 273 -0.58 -18.11 -0.78
N PHE A 274 -0.82 -17.07 -1.57
CA PHE A 274 -0.71 -17.08 -3.02
C PHE A 274 0.74 -16.95 -3.44
N THR A 275 1.10 -17.63 -4.53
CA THR A 275 2.43 -17.65 -5.14
C THR A 275 2.29 -17.47 -6.66
N PRO A 276 3.37 -17.13 -7.38
CA PRO A 276 3.34 -17.12 -8.86
C PRO A 276 3.04 -18.47 -9.51
N GLN A 277 3.04 -19.58 -8.75
CA GLN A 277 2.67 -20.91 -9.24
C GLN A 277 1.16 -21.17 -9.17
N ASP A 278 0.41 -20.30 -8.51
CA ASP A 278 -1.05 -20.31 -8.55
C ASP A 278 -1.56 -19.94 -9.94
N SER A 279 -2.86 -20.16 -10.17
CA SER A 279 -3.46 -19.74 -11.45
C SER A 279 -3.27 -18.23 -11.65
N ALA A 280 -3.06 -17.79 -12.90
CA ALA A 280 -2.77 -16.40 -13.22
C ALA A 280 -3.78 -15.41 -12.59
N ASN A 281 -5.07 -15.77 -12.58
CA ASN A 281 -6.12 -14.95 -11.96
C ASN A 281 -6.02 -14.89 -10.43
N ALA A 282 -5.67 -16.01 -9.78
CA ALA A 282 -5.50 -16.05 -8.33
C ALA A 282 -4.27 -15.23 -7.90
N TRP A 283 -3.18 -15.32 -8.64
CA TRP A 283 -1.98 -14.51 -8.40
C TRP A 283 -2.23 -13.03 -8.64
N LEU A 284 -2.89 -12.66 -9.75
CA LEU A 284 -3.28 -11.29 -10.03
C LEU A 284 -4.19 -10.71 -8.95
N LEU A 285 -5.17 -11.50 -8.47
CA LEU A 285 -6.04 -11.09 -7.38
C LEU A 285 -5.24 -10.74 -6.12
N ALA A 286 -4.25 -11.54 -5.75
CA ALA A 286 -3.40 -11.28 -4.60
C ALA A 286 -2.56 -9.99 -4.78
N LYS A 287 -2.01 -9.75 -5.97
CA LYS A 287 -1.33 -8.48 -6.30
C LYS A 287 -2.27 -7.29 -6.18
N LEU A 288 -3.50 -7.40 -6.69
CA LEU A 288 -4.51 -6.33 -6.62
C LEU A 288 -4.90 -5.99 -5.18
N TRP A 289 -5.09 -7.00 -4.34
CA TRP A 289 -5.34 -6.79 -2.92
C TRP A 289 -4.19 -6.09 -2.20
N THR A 290 -2.95 -6.44 -2.54
CA THR A 290 -1.76 -5.78 -2.00
C THR A 290 -1.57 -4.37 -2.53
N ALA A 291 -2.04 -4.06 -3.75
CA ALA A 291 -2.01 -2.71 -4.30
C ALA A 291 -3.13 -1.81 -3.75
N SER A 292 -4.25 -2.42 -3.32
CA SER A 292 -5.35 -1.71 -2.65
C SER A 292 -5.06 -1.36 -1.18
N ALA A 293 -4.14 -2.10 -0.55
CA ALA A 293 -3.67 -1.89 0.81
C ALA A 293 -2.57 -0.83 0.88
#